data_AF-A0A2V9KV47-F1
#
_entry.id   AF-A0A2V9KV47-F1
#
_cell.length_a   1.000
_cell.length_b   1.000
_cell.length_c   1.000
_cell.angle_alpha   90.00
_cell.angle_beta   90.00
_cell.angle_gamma   90.00
#
_symmetry.space_group_name_H-M   'P 1'
#
loop_
_entity.id
_entity.type
_entity.pdbx_description
1 polymer ?
#
loop_
_entity_poly.entity_id
_entity_poly.type
_entity_poly.pdbx_seq_one_letter_code
_entity_poly.pdbx_strand_id
1 'polypeptide(L)' 'FYIWMRGTLPRFRYDQLMAFGWKFLLLLGLLNVLATSFVVSWATA' A
#
# COMPACT_ATOMS: atom_id res chain seq x y z
N PHE A 1 3.57 -19.23 11.26
CA PHE A 1 3.40 -18.72 9.88
C PHE A 1 4.72 -18.30 9.22
N TYR A 2 5.61 -17.58 9.93
CA TYR A 2 6.94 -17.17 9.41
C TYR A 2 7.84 -18.31 8.91
N ILE A 3 7.69 -19.52 9.45
CA ILE A 3 8.47 -20.70 9.01
C ILE A 3 8.10 -21.15 7.58
N TRP A 4 6.84 -20.96 7.15
CA TRP A 4 6.38 -21.27 5.79
C TRP A 4 6.77 -20.15 4.81
N MET A 5 6.77 -18.89 5.24
CA MET A 5 7.18 -17.74 4.42
C MET A 5 8.61 -17.85 3.86
N ARG A 6 9.53 -18.49 4.59
CA ARG A 6 10.90 -18.71 4.12
C ARG A 6 11.00 -19.83 3.08
N GLY A 7 10.02 -20.74 3.02
CA GLY A 7 9.99 -21.87 2.09
C GLY A 7 9.21 -21.61 0.79
N THR A 8 8.22 -20.70 0.79
CA THR A 8 7.34 -20.43 -0.37
C THR A 8 7.61 -19.12 -1.11
N LEU A 9 8.35 -18.17 -0.56
CA LEU A 9 8.74 -16.95 -1.29
C LEU A 9 10.14 -17.13 -1.93
N PRO A 10 10.24 -17.55 -3.20
CA PRO A 10 11.50 -17.51 -3.95
C PRO A 10 11.98 -16.06 -4.00
N ARG A 11 13.27 -15.79 -3.74
CA ARG A 11 13.90 -14.45 -3.65
C ARG A 11 13.22 -13.39 -4.52
N PHE A 12 12.22 -12.70 -3.96
CA PHE A 12 11.70 -11.49 -4.57
C PHE A 12 12.75 -10.41 -4.35
N ARG A 13 13.16 -9.73 -5.43
CA ARG A 13 14.13 -8.66 -5.32
C ARG A 13 13.55 -7.59 -4.39
N TYR A 14 14.35 -7.15 -3.42
CA TYR A 14 13.97 -6.08 -2.51
C TYR A 14 13.56 -4.81 -3.30
N ASP A 15 14.16 -4.60 -4.47
CA ASP A 15 13.78 -3.56 -5.44
C ASP A 15 12.30 -3.59 -5.85
N GLN A 16 11.71 -4.77 -6.06
CA GLN A 16 10.32 -4.89 -6.49
C GLN A 16 9.36 -4.57 -5.34
N LEU A 17 9.72 -4.98 -4.12
CA LEU A 17 8.97 -4.64 -2.92
C LEU A 17 9.03 -3.14 -2.65
N MET A 18 10.21 -2.54 -2.83
CA MET A 18 10.40 -1.11 -2.64
C MET A 18 9.70 -0.30 -3.73
N ALA A 19 9.72 -0.76 -4.98
CA ALA A 19 8.95 -0.16 -6.06
C ALA A 19 7.44 -0.23 -5.79
N PHE A 20 6.93 -1.35 -5.28
CA PHE A 20 5.51 -1.46 -4.91
C PHE A 20 5.14 -0.57 -3.71
N GLY A 21 5.95 -0.58 -2.65
CA GLY A 21 5.77 0.31 -1.49
C GLY A 21 5.81 1.78 -1.87
N TRP A 22 6.84 2.19 -2.60
CA TRP A 22 7.08 3.60 -2.87
C TRP A 22 6.15 4.16 -3.95
N LYS A 23 5.77 3.34 -4.92
CA LYS A 23 5.02 3.78 -6.10
C LYS A 23 3.53 3.43 -6.03
N PHE A 24 3.16 2.48 -5.18
CA PHE A 24 1.76 2.06 -5.01
C PHE A 24 1.25 2.39 -3.61
N LEU A 25 1.94 2.00 -2.53
CA LEU A 25 1.43 2.29 -1.16
C LEU A 25 1.42 3.80 -0.85
N LEU A 26 2.43 4.54 -1.30
CA LEU A 26 2.50 5.99 -1.06
C LEU A 26 1.39 6.74 -1.82
N LEU A 27 1.16 6.40 -3.09
CA LEU A 27 0.08 6.97 -3.89
C LEU A 27 -1.30 6.58 -3.36
N LEU A 28 -1.48 5.32 -2.95
CA LEU A 28 -2.75 4.81 -2.42
C LEU A 28 -3.07 5.44 -1.06
N GLY A 29 -2.07 5.66 -0.21
CA GLY A 29 -2.24 6.36 1.07
C GLY A 29 -2.68 7.82 0.87
N LEU A 30 -2.02 8.55 -0.03
CA LEU A 30 -2.43 9.92 -0.38
C LEU A 30 -3.84 9.96 -0.96
N LEU A 31 -4.17 9.03 -1.87
CA LEU A 31 -5.49 8.93 -2.48
C LEU A 31 -6.56 8.66 -1.40
N ASN A 32 -6.30 7.76 -0.45
CA ASN A 32 -7.24 7.45 0.63
C ASN A 32 -7.50 8.66 1.54
N VAL A 33 -6.45 9.42 1.89
CA VAL A 33 -6.63 10.63 2.71
C VAL A 33 -7.43 11.68 1.95
N LEU A 34 -7.10 11.96 0.69
CA LEU A 34 -7.84 12.90 -0.16
C LEU A 34 -9.29 12.47 -0.37
N ALA A 35 -9.52 11.18 -0.64
CA ALA A 35 -10.86 10.62 -0.81
C ALA A 35 -11.66 10.71 0.49
N THR A 36 -11.06 10.39 1.64
CA THR A 36 -11.73 10.50 2.95
C THR A 36 -12.07 11.97 3.26
N SER A 37 -11.13 12.90 3.03
CA SER A 37 -11.39 14.34 3.19
C SER A 37 -12.52 14.83 2.27
N PHE A 38 -12.52 14.41 1.00
CA PHE A 38 -13.57 14.76 0.05
C PHE A 38 -14.93 14.19 0.46
N VAL A 39 -14.98 12.92 0.86
CA VAL A 39 -16.20 12.26 1.33
C VAL A 39 -16.76 12.93 2.59
N VAL A 40 -15.91 13.24 3.57
CA VAL A 40 -16.34 13.95 4.79
C VAL A 40 -16.85 15.34 4.47
N SER A 41 -16.17 16.09 3.61
CA SER A 41 -16.62 17.42 3.17
C SER A 41 -17.94 17.38 2.42
N TRP A 42 -18.15 16.34 1.60
CA TRP A 42 -19.39 16.17 0.83
C TRP A 42 -20.55 15.70 1.71
N ALA A 43 -20.29 14.85 2.70
CA ALA A 43 -21.31 14.35 3.63
C ALA A 43 -21.77 15.38 4.67
N THR A 44 -20.97 16.43 4.89
CA THR A 44 -21.27 17.51 5.85
C THR A 44 -21.97 18.70 5.18
N ALA A 45 -22.09 18.72 3.85
CA ALA A 45 -22.87 19.67 3.07
C ALA A 45 -24.31 19.18 2.87
#